data_AF-A0A6C1PKI4-F1
#
_entry.id   AF-A0A6C1PKI4-F1
#
_cell.length_a   1.000
_cell.length_b   1.000
_cell.length_c   1.000
_cell.angle_alpha   90.00
_cell.angle_beta   90.00
_cell.angle_gamma   90.00
#
_symmetry.space_group_name_H-M   'P 1'
#
loop_
_entity.id
_entity.type
_entity.pdbx_description
1 polymer ?
#
loop_
_entity_poly.entity_id
_entity_poly.type
_entity_poly.pdbx_seq_one_letter_code
_entity_poly.pdbx_strand_id
1 'polypeptide(L)'
;MRKLVMVTCTVLIAYAAHAANVTIPAFQLLTRGAMDDGTFVLRTQADIDVELGGGYKFGGQLGLSLNTVDLEAPSTPGDTYEPDVIRAALDRSLTLSYARVVVRDLFGVGVDLDYFVGRYRTLLSGDIFPEQFGSAVVASDMRGLLYFPDGVVYNGIHTINGTGLGFALPGLAPWLYLDAALYQDGYLGQGRYSTDLRAAFNFMGFKAETFAGATFPEGAIGAYRAGLLLYYATGTGGEFLTQIGVPRWRPVADGPLTIDDFMFLFEPRVDLGLLSVILTLFWHPQYYHQAPTGERGATDIIVKLLARDREADSASGGLETALRLRPDDPDRTLRVVVSPFLTLHSLGVDWDFKVNLNVFPFAPDDLVEGFVGFRTQF
;
A
#
# COMPACT_ATOMS: atom_id res chain seq x y z
N MET A 1 47.55 27.43 14.56
CA MET A 1 46.14 27.80 14.80
C MET A 1 45.16 27.23 13.77
N ARG A 2 45.25 27.53 12.46
CA ARG A 2 44.28 27.04 11.44
C ARG A 2 44.06 25.51 11.40
N LYS A 3 45.13 24.70 11.50
CA LYS A 3 45.02 23.22 11.53
C LYS A 3 44.35 22.69 12.81
N LEU A 4 44.54 23.38 13.94
CA LEU A 4 43.92 23.01 15.22
C LEU A 4 42.41 23.31 15.18
N VAL A 5 42.02 24.49 14.69
CA VAL A 5 40.61 24.88 14.54
C VAL A 5 39.87 23.93 13.58
N MET A 6 40.49 23.53 12.48
CA MET A 6 39.87 22.59 11.53
C MET A 6 39.66 21.21 12.15
N VAL A 7 40.66 20.65 12.85
CA VAL A 7 40.52 19.36 13.56
C VAL A 7 39.48 19.45 14.68
N THR A 8 39.46 20.53 15.45
CA THR A 8 38.45 20.74 16.50
C THR A 8 37.04 20.87 15.90
N CYS A 9 36.87 21.55 14.77
CA CYS A 9 35.58 21.60 14.07
C CYS A 9 35.17 20.22 13.52
N THR A 10 36.07 19.43 12.94
CA THR A 10 35.75 18.08 12.44
C THR A 10 35.37 17.13 13.58
N VAL A 11 36.05 17.21 14.73
CA VAL A 11 35.73 16.41 15.92
C VAL A 11 34.40 16.84 16.54
N LEU A 12 34.10 18.14 16.58
CA LEU A 12 32.80 18.63 17.07
C LEU A 12 31.63 18.26 16.15
N ILE A 13 31.84 18.24 14.83
CA ILE A 13 30.84 17.75 13.86
C ILE A 13 30.60 16.24 14.04
N ALA A 14 31.65 15.46 14.33
CA ALA A 14 31.50 14.04 14.61
C ALA A 14 30.77 13.75 15.93
N TYR A 15 30.87 14.63 16.93
CA TYR A 15 30.12 14.52 18.19
C TYR A 15 28.66 15.00 18.10
N ALA A 16 28.35 15.89 17.14
CA ALA A 16 27.00 16.35 16.83
C ALA A 16 26.30 15.49 15.77
N ALA A 17 27.00 14.51 15.19
CA ALA A 17 26.41 13.52 14.29
C ALA A 17 25.55 12.55 15.10
N HIS A 18 24.29 12.94 15.32
CA HIS A 18 23.28 11.98 15.72
C HIS A 18 23.14 10.93 14.62
N ALA A 19 23.04 9.65 15.03
CA ALA A 19 22.88 8.56 14.09
C ALA A 19 21.62 8.81 13.24
N ALA A 20 21.81 8.94 11.93
CA ALA A 20 20.73 8.81 10.97
C ALA A 20 20.52 7.31 10.76
N ASN A 21 19.31 6.85 11.03
CA ASN A 21 18.89 5.51 10.73
C ASN A 21 18.54 5.44 9.25
N VAL A 22 19.08 4.43 8.57
CA VAL A 22 18.61 4.04 7.25
C VAL A 22 17.71 2.84 7.47
N THR A 23 16.45 2.96 7.07
CA THR A 23 15.47 1.89 7.10
C THR A 23 14.98 1.64 5.69
N ILE A 24 14.58 0.41 5.40
CA ILE A 24 13.95 0.04 4.13
C ILE A 24 12.53 -0.37 4.51
N PRO A 25 11.54 0.53 4.50
CA PRO A 25 10.18 0.20 4.96
C PRO A 25 9.43 -0.74 4.03
N ALA A 26 9.77 -0.71 2.73
CA ALA A 26 9.24 -1.62 1.75
C ALA A 26 10.34 -1.99 0.76
N PHE A 27 10.49 -3.28 0.52
CA PHE A 27 11.28 -3.79 -0.59
C PHE A 27 10.50 -4.95 -1.16
N GLN A 28 9.94 -4.76 -2.35
CA GLN A 28 9.26 -5.78 -3.11
C GLN A 28 9.89 -5.90 -4.49
N LEU A 29 10.25 -7.13 -4.87
CA LEU A 29 10.59 -7.48 -6.25
C LEU A 29 9.66 -8.59 -6.71
N LEU A 30 9.13 -8.49 -7.92
CA LEU A 30 8.28 -9.51 -8.50
C LEU A 30 8.74 -9.80 -9.92
N THR A 31 9.28 -11.00 -10.14
CA THR A 31 9.53 -11.50 -11.49
C THR A 31 8.35 -12.35 -11.93
N ARG A 32 7.74 -11.95 -13.05
CA ARG A 32 6.65 -12.64 -13.73
C ARG A 32 7.21 -13.30 -14.98
N GLY A 33 6.89 -14.58 -15.18
CA GLY A 33 7.15 -15.32 -16.40
C GLY A 33 5.85 -15.69 -17.11
N ALA A 34 5.70 -15.28 -18.37
CA ALA A 34 4.52 -15.55 -19.18
C ALA A 34 4.89 -15.74 -20.65
N MET A 35 3.99 -16.34 -21.42
CA MET A 35 4.10 -16.38 -22.88
C MET A 35 3.61 -15.04 -23.44
N ASP A 36 4.42 -14.42 -24.30
CA ASP A 36 4.10 -13.19 -25.02
C ASP A 36 4.52 -13.37 -26.48
N ASP A 37 3.55 -13.28 -27.40
CA ASP A 37 3.73 -13.52 -28.84
C ASP A 37 4.53 -14.81 -29.18
N GLY A 38 4.21 -15.91 -28.48
CA GLY A 38 4.85 -17.22 -28.67
C GLY A 38 6.27 -17.36 -28.09
N THR A 39 6.76 -16.34 -27.38
CA THR A 39 8.03 -16.37 -26.67
C THR A 39 7.80 -16.31 -25.16
N PHE A 40 8.50 -17.14 -24.39
CA PHE A 40 8.47 -17.01 -22.93
C PHE A 40 9.31 -15.80 -22.51
N VAL A 41 8.67 -14.82 -21.87
CA VAL A 41 9.31 -13.60 -21.41
C VAL A 41 9.30 -13.53 -19.88
N LEU A 42 10.36 -12.93 -19.33
CA LEU A 42 10.45 -12.58 -17.92
C LEU A 42 10.37 -11.06 -17.79
N ARG A 43 9.50 -10.56 -16.90
CA ARG A 43 9.41 -9.15 -16.55
C ARG A 43 9.56 -9.00 -15.05
N THR A 44 10.45 -8.11 -14.61
CA THR A 44 10.69 -7.85 -13.20
C THR A 44 10.15 -6.48 -12.82
N GLN A 45 9.26 -6.46 -11.83
CA GLN A 45 8.74 -5.25 -11.21
C GLN A 45 9.44 -5.01 -9.87
N ALA A 46 9.60 -3.75 -9.52
CA ALA A 46 10.21 -3.35 -8.27
C ALA A 46 9.40 -2.25 -7.59
N ASP A 47 9.17 -2.40 -6.28
CA ASP A 47 8.68 -1.36 -5.38
C ASP A 47 9.63 -1.28 -4.18
N ILE A 48 10.49 -0.26 -4.17
CA ILE A 48 11.54 -0.10 -3.16
C ILE A 48 11.38 1.26 -2.52
N ASP A 49 11.20 1.27 -1.21
CA ASP A 49 11.21 2.46 -0.37
C ASP A 49 12.45 2.45 0.53
N VAL A 50 13.26 3.50 0.42
CA VAL A 50 14.39 3.76 1.31
C VAL A 50 14.07 4.98 2.14
N GLU A 51 14.07 4.82 3.46
CA GLU A 51 13.85 5.90 4.41
C GLU A 51 15.15 6.25 5.14
N LEU A 52 15.46 7.55 5.16
CA LEU A 52 16.53 8.13 5.94
C LEU A 52 15.90 8.96 7.05
N GLY A 53 16.02 8.49 8.28
CA GLY A 53 15.32 9.07 9.43
C GLY A 53 16.23 9.31 10.63
N GLY A 54 15.91 10.29 11.47
CA GLY A 54 16.63 10.48 12.72
C GLY A 54 16.05 11.56 13.60
N GLY A 55 16.36 11.51 14.89
CA GLY A 55 15.94 12.49 15.90
C GLY A 55 14.79 12.02 16.78
N TYR A 56 14.81 12.43 18.05
CA TYR A 56 13.84 12.00 19.07
C TYR A 56 12.66 13.00 19.18
N LYS A 57 12.92 14.21 19.72
CA LYS A 57 11.90 15.27 19.85
C LYS A 57 11.66 16.05 18.56
N PHE A 58 12.73 16.23 17.77
CA PHE A 58 12.69 16.80 16.44
C PHE A 58 13.24 15.74 15.50
N GLY A 59 12.38 15.21 14.65
CA GLY A 59 12.69 14.16 13.70
C GLY A 59 12.67 14.67 12.27
N GLY A 60 13.55 14.14 11.42
CA GLY A 60 13.45 14.27 9.97
C GLY A 60 13.34 12.89 9.34
N GLN A 61 12.55 12.77 8.28
CA GLN A 61 12.44 11.58 7.44
C GLN A 61 12.50 12.00 5.97
N LEU A 62 13.22 11.23 5.17
CA LEU A 62 13.26 11.37 3.72
C LEU A 62 13.06 9.99 3.09
N GLY A 63 12.04 9.87 2.25
CA GLY A 63 11.69 8.64 1.54
C GLY A 63 12.02 8.74 0.06
N LEU A 64 12.76 7.75 -0.43
CA LEU A 64 13.09 7.59 -1.84
C LEU A 64 12.39 6.33 -2.35
N SER A 65 11.66 6.43 -3.47
CA SER A 65 10.91 5.32 -4.05
C SER A 65 11.34 4.99 -5.47
N LEU A 66 11.44 3.71 -5.78
CA LEU A 66 11.53 3.18 -7.13
C LEU A 66 10.28 2.32 -7.37
N ASN A 67 9.46 2.68 -8.37
CA ASN A 67 8.31 1.91 -8.77
C ASN A 67 8.32 1.73 -10.30
N THR A 68 8.59 0.50 -10.75
CA THR A 68 8.68 0.19 -12.17
C THR A 68 8.03 -1.13 -12.52
N VAL A 69 7.37 -1.17 -13.69
CA VAL A 69 6.71 -2.34 -14.26
C VAL A 69 7.65 -3.23 -15.08
N ASP A 70 8.83 -2.74 -15.43
CA ASP A 70 9.86 -3.51 -16.15
C ASP A 70 11.27 -2.95 -15.88
N LEU A 71 11.99 -3.63 -14.99
CA LEU A 71 13.36 -3.30 -14.63
C LEU A 71 14.37 -3.60 -15.75
N GLU A 72 14.02 -4.50 -16.68
CA GLU A 72 14.93 -4.99 -17.73
C GLU A 72 14.91 -4.13 -19.00
N ALA A 73 13.94 -3.23 -19.13
CA ALA A 73 13.85 -2.32 -20.25
C ALA A 73 15.13 -1.45 -20.38
N PRO A 74 15.56 -1.08 -21.60
CA PRO A 74 16.77 -0.27 -21.81
C PRO A 74 16.64 1.12 -21.19
N SER A 75 17.59 1.51 -20.33
CA SER A 75 17.53 2.70 -19.45
C SER A 75 17.81 4.03 -20.15
N THR A 76 18.23 4.01 -21.42
CA THR A 76 18.70 5.20 -22.12
C THR A 76 17.56 5.78 -22.97
N PRO A 77 17.06 7.00 -22.68
CA PRO A 77 16.26 7.73 -23.64
C PRO A 77 17.09 7.86 -24.93
N GLY A 78 16.50 7.52 -26.08
CA GLY A 78 17.16 7.75 -27.37
C GLY A 78 17.45 9.24 -27.61
N ASP A 79 18.15 9.56 -28.69
CA ASP A 79 18.49 10.95 -29.04
C ASP A 79 17.26 11.82 -29.40
N THR A 80 16.10 11.18 -29.56
CA THR A 80 14.81 11.82 -29.80
C THR A 80 14.00 11.96 -28.51
N TYR A 81 13.50 13.17 -28.25
CA TYR A 81 12.57 13.44 -27.16
C TYR A 81 11.22 12.79 -27.46
N GLU A 82 11.00 11.60 -26.88
CA GLU A 82 9.71 10.93 -26.87
C GLU A 82 9.20 10.89 -25.43
N PRO A 83 8.09 11.59 -25.10
CA PRO A 83 7.62 11.74 -23.72
C PRO A 83 7.45 10.43 -22.95
N ASP A 84 6.99 9.38 -23.62
CA ASP A 84 6.72 8.08 -23.00
C ASP A 84 8.02 7.33 -22.68
N VAL A 85 9.04 7.45 -23.53
CA VAL A 85 10.37 6.87 -23.30
C VAL A 85 11.05 7.54 -22.10
N ILE A 86 10.91 8.87 -21.99
CA ILE A 86 11.47 9.64 -20.86
C ILE A 86 10.76 9.28 -19.56
N ARG A 87 9.43 9.17 -19.57
CA ARG A 87 8.66 8.72 -18.40
C ARG A 87 9.11 7.33 -17.94
N ALA A 88 9.16 6.37 -18.86
CA ALA A 88 9.61 5.02 -18.54
C ALA A 88 11.04 4.98 -17.98
N ALA A 89 11.93 5.88 -18.43
CA ALA A 89 13.29 5.99 -17.89
C ALA A 89 13.32 6.64 -16.49
N LEU A 90 12.45 7.61 -16.22
CA LEU A 90 12.31 8.23 -14.90
C LEU A 90 11.68 7.27 -13.88
N ASP A 91 10.73 6.44 -14.29
CA ASP A 91 10.11 5.42 -13.42
C ASP A 91 11.13 4.34 -12.98
N ARG A 92 12.23 4.19 -13.73
CA ARG A 92 13.38 3.33 -13.38
C ARG A 92 14.45 4.04 -12.54
N SER A 93 14.23 5.29 -12.16
CA SER A 93 15.13 6.05 -11.30
C SER A 93 14.58 6.11 -9.88
N LEU A 94 15.49 6.18 -8.91
CA LEU A 94 15.11 6.42 -7.53
C LEU A 94 14.63 7.88 -7.41
N THR A 95 13.35 8.06 -7.12
CA THR A 95 12.71 9.38 -7.05
C THR A 95 12.43 9.77 -5.60
N LEU A 96 12.37 11.06 -5.33
CA LEU A 96 11.92 11.54 -4.02
C LEU A 96 10.42 11.24 -3.87
N SER A 97 10.10 10.31 -2.99
CA SER A 97 8.73 9.91 -2.66
C SER A 97 8.12 10.89 -1.65
N TYR A 98 8.89 11.21 -0.60
CA TYR A 98 8.45 12.15 0.43
C TYR A 98 9.59 12.74 1.26
N ALA A 99 9.30 13.84 1.93
CA ALA A 99 10.12 14.40 2.99
C ALA A 99 9.21 14.87 4.13
N ARG A 100 9.61 14.61 5.38
CA ARG A 100 8.82 14.92 6.56
C ARG A 100 9.69 15.42 7.70
N VAL A 101 9.18 16.40 8.43
CA VAL A 101 9.75 16.88 9.70
C VAL A 101 8.70 16.67 10.78
N VAL A 102 9.10 16.07 11.89
CA VAL A 102 8.24 15.75 13.03
C VAL A 102 8.69 16.54 14.25
N VAL A 103 7.78 17.24 14.90
CA VAL A 103 7.96 17.86 16.21
C VAL A 103 7.06 17.12 17.18
N ARG A 104 7.66 16.28 18.03
CA ARG A 104 6.92 15.49 19.02
C ARG A 104 6.61 16.31 20.26
N ASP A 105 5.47 16.04 20.87
CA ASP A 105 5.03 16.70 22.10
C ASP A 105 5.13 18.24 22.00
N LEU A 106 4.52 18.77 20.94
CA LEU A 106 4.49 20.20 20.62
C LEU A 106 4.00 20.98 21.84
N PHE A 107 4.85 21.85 22.36
CA PHE A 107 4.58 22.65 23.57
C PHE A 107 4.27 21.86 24.86
N GLY A 108 4.56 20.55 24.92
CA GLY A 108 4.30 19.74 26.11
C GLY A 108 2.84 19.31 26.29
N VAL A 109 2.00 19.40 25.26
CA VAL A 109 0.56 19.06 25.34
C VAL A 109 0.21 17.69 24.73
N GLY A 110 1.21 16.86 24.40
CA GLY A 110 0.98 15.52 23.86
C GLY A 110 0.45 15.49 22.42
N VAL A 111 0.70 16.55 21.65
CA VAL A 111 0.38 16.65 20.22
C VAL A 111 1.67 16.51 19.41
N ASP A 112 1.71 15.59 18.46
CA ASP A 112 2.80 15.51 17.48
C ASP A 112 2.42 16.34 16.25
N LEU A 113 3.33 17.19 15.76
CA LEU A 113 3.17 18.00 14.56
C LEU A 113 4.10 17.51 13.46
N ASP A 114 3.54 17.29 12.29
CA ASP A 114 4.24 16.88 11.09
C ASP A 114 4.17 17.99 10.04
N TYR A 115 5.29 18.30 9.39
CA TYR A 115 5.32 19.03 8.12
C TYR A 115 5.82 18.06 7.05
N PHE A 116 5.06 17.87 5.98
CA PHE A 116 5.36 16.86 4.97
C PHE A 116 5.22 17.39 3.54
N VAL A 117 5.97 16.75 2.64
CA VAL A 117 5.92 16.92 1.18
C VAL A 117 5.95 15.52 0.56
N GLY A 118 5.11 15.28 -0.45
CA GLY A 118 4.96 13.98 -1.12
C GLY A 118 4.01 13.05 -0.39
N ARG A 119 4.28 11.74 -0.45
CA ARG A 119 3.48 10.70 0.22
C ARG A 119 3.61 10.82 1.75
N TYR A 120 2.49 10.79 2.46
CA TYR A 120 2.49 10.97 3.93
C TYR A 120 2.04 9.71 4.67
N ARG A 121 0.76 9.36 4.57
CA ARG A 121 0.18 8.20 5.27
C ARG A 121 -0.86 7.54 4.39
N THR A 122 -0.94 6.22 4.50
CA THR A 122 -1.99 5.42 3.91
C THR A 122 -3.09 5.21 4.95
N LEU A 123 -4.33 5.50 4.58
CA LEU A 123 -5.51 5.40 5.43
C LEU A 123 -6.21 4.07 5.13
N LEU A 124 -6.52 3.33 6.20
CA LEU A 124 -7.17 2.02 6.14
C LEU A 124 -6.34 0.90 5.50
N SER A 125 -5.01 0.97 5.55
CA SER A 125 -4.17 -0.19 5.21
C SER A 125 -4.06 -1.21 6.35
N GLY A 126 -4.38 -0.78 7.57
CA GLY A 126 -4.20 -1.59 8.78
C GLY A 126 -2.80 -1.57 9.37
N ASP A 127 -1.82 -0.95 8.71
CA ASP A 127 -0.44 -0.88 9.21
C ASP A 127 -0.32 0.00 10.47
N ILE A 128 -1.32 0.86 10.72
CA ILE A 128 -1.38 1.68 11.95
C ILE A 128 -1.42 0.83 13.22
N PHE A 129 -1.91 -0.41 13.13
CA PHE A 129 -2.08 -1.29 14.28
C PHE A 129 -0.75 -1.79 14.88
N PRO A 130 0.13 -2.44 14.10
CA PRO A 130 1.48 -2.75 14.56
C PRO A 130 2.27 -1.48 14.88
N GLU A 131 2.19 -0.42 14.06
CA GLU A 131 2.98 0.80 14.23
C GLU A 131 2.70 1.56 15.53
N GLN A 132 1.42 1.72 15.90
CA GLN A 132 1.03 2.55 17.06
C GLN A 132 0.72 1.72 18.30
N PHE A 133 0.22 0.50 18.13
CA PHE A 133 -0.24 -0.31 19.25
C PHE A 133 0.59 -1.59 19.47
N GLY A 134 1.56 -1.90 18.60
CA GLY A 134 2.38 -3.10 18.70
C GLY A 134 1.57 -4.40 18.59
N SER A 135 0.44 -4.37 17.88
CA SER A 135 -0.36 -5.58 17.64
C SER A 135 0.10 -6.34 16.40
N ALA A 136 -0.47 -7.53 16.18
CA ALA A 136 -0.37 -8.23 14.89
C ALA A 136 -0.90 -7.37 13.72
N VAL A 137 -0.45 -7.70 12.51
CA VAL A 137 -0.84 -7.03 11.26
C VAL A 137 -2.32 -7.28 11.00
N VAL A 138 -3.04 -6.21 10.65
CA VAL A 138 -4.48 -6.28 10.39
C VAL A 138 -4.76 -5.79 8.97
N ALA A 139 -4.37 -6.62 8.00
CA ALA A 139 -4.49 -6.31 6.59
C ALA A 139 -4.91 -7.54 5.80
N SER A 140 -5.46 -7.33 4.61
CA SER A 140 -5.68 -8.40 3.64
C SER A 140 -4.35 -8.76 2.98
N ASP A 141 -4.20 -10.03 2.60
CA ASP A 141 -3.12 -10.48 1.74
C ASP A 141 -3.26 -9.90 0.32
N MET A 142 -4.47 -9.50 -0.09
CA MET A 142 -4.79 -8.92 -1.40
C MET A 142 -4.28 -7.47 -1.52
N ARG A 143 -2.96 -7.29 -1.41
CA ARG A 143 -2.24 -6.03 -1.56
C ARG A 143 -0.90 -6.24 -2.26
N GLY A 144 -0.37 -5.18 -2.85
CA GLY A 144 0.95 -5.17 -3.50
C GLY A 144 1.00 -5.88 -4.86
N LEU A 145 2.21 -5.95 -5.42
CA LEU A 145 2.44 -6.35 -6.81
C LEU A 145 2.01 -7.78 -7.14
N LEU A 146 2.06 -8.70 -6.17
CA LEU A 146 1.70 -10.10 -6.39
C LEU A 146 0.21 -10.27 -6.77
N TYR A 147 -0.67 -9.42 -6.23
CA TYR A 147 -2.11 -9.47 -6.53
C TYR A 147 -2.52 -8.50 -7.64
N PHE A 148 -1.79 -7.39 -7.80
CA PHE A 148 -2.07 -6.36 -8.80
C PHE A 148 -0.86 -6.07 -9.72
N PRO A 149 -0.40 -7.05 -10.52
CA PRO A 149 0.80 -6.87 -11.34
C PRO A 149 0.60 -5.93 -12.55
N ASP A 150 -0.63 -5.81 -13.05
CA ASP A 150 -0.94 -5.08 -14.29
C ASP A 150 -1.99 -3.96 -14.08
N GLY A 151 -2.31 -3.61 -12.81
CA GLY A 151 -3.46 -2.77 -12.48
C GLY A 151 -3.20 -1.79 -11.34
N VAL A 152 -4.29 -1.25 -10.79
CA VAL A 152 -4.21 -0.35 -9.64
C VAL A 152 -3.76 -1.16 -8.42
N VAL A 153 -2.65 -0.75 -7.82
CA VAL A 153 -2.16 -1.37 -6.58
C VAL A 153 -2.91 -0.78 -5.40
N TYR A 154 -3.86 -1.56 -4.87
CA TYR A 154 -4.62 -1.17 -3.69
C TYR A 154 -3.79 -1.42 -2.41
N ASN A 155 -3.68 -0.38 -1.60
CA ASN A 155 -3.11 -0.44 -0.27
C ASN A 155 -3.86 0.60 0.57
N GLY A 156 -4.86 0.17 1.34
CA GLY A 156 -5.80 1.08 1.98
C GLY A 156 -6.83 1.70 1.03
N ILE A 157 -7.60 2.67 1.53
CA ILE A 157 -8.64 3.37 0.73
C ILE A 157 -8.08 4.66 0.13
N HIS A 158 -7.19 5.34 0.84
CA HIS A 158 -6.64 6.61 0.40
C HIS A 158 -5.25 6.81 0.97
N THR A 159 -4.34 7.31 0.15
CA THR A 159 -2.99 7.70 0.56
C THR A 159 -2.92 9.20 0.51
N ILE A 160 -2.50 9.85 1.57
CA ILE A 160 -2.28 11.30 1.58
C ILE A 160 -1.01 11.58 0.76
N ASN A 161 -1.16 12.42 -0.26
CA ASN A 161 -0.04 12.88 -1.10
C ASN A 161 -0.18 14.39 -1.32
N GLY A 162 0.88 15.15 -1.08
CA GLY A 162 0.83 16.60 -1.23
C GLY A 162 1.84 17.35 -0.37
N THR A 163 1.55 18.59 -0.04
CA THR A 163 2.38 19.39 0.89
C THR A 163 1.50 19.95 1.99
N GLY A 164 1.83 19.68 3.25
CA GLY A 164 0.95 20.09 4.34
C GLY A 164 1.46 19.83 5.74
N LEU A 165 0.50 19.90 6.67
CA LEU A 165 0.68 19.69 8.10
C LEU A 165 -0.13 18.48 8.55
N GLY A 166 0.46 17.64 9.40
CA GLY A 166 -0.20 16.56 10.11
C GLY A 166 -0.19 16.81 11.61
N PHE A 167 -1.23 16.36 12.30
CA PHE A 167 -1.37 16.46 13.75
C PHE A 167 -1.76 15.09 14.29
N ALA A 168 -1.04 14.57 15.28
CA ALA A 168 -1.36 13.28 15.89
C ALA A 168 -1.45 13.39 17.41
N LEU A 169 -2.31 12.55 18.00
CA LEU A 169 -2.53 12.44 19.45
C LEU A 169 -2.23 11.00 19.91
N PRO A 170 -0.96 10.55 19.89
CA PRO A 170 -0.59 9.15 20.18
C PRO A 170 -0.80 8.75 21.66
N GLY A 171 -0.97 9.71 22.57
CA GLY A 171 -1.05 9.48 24.01
C GLY A 171 -2.43 9.66 24.63
N LEU A 172 -3.50 9.79 23.84
CA LEU A 172 -4.84 10.10 24.39
C LEU A 172 -5.40 8.94 25.24
N ALA A 173 -5.27 7.70 24.74
CA ALA A 173 -5.54 6.48 25.50
C ALA A 173 -4.78 5.30 24.87
N PRO A 174 -4.45 4.23 25.62
CA PRO A 174 -3.71 3.08 25.07
C PRO A 174 -4.41 2.34 23.92
N TRP A 175 -5.72 2.51 23.77
CA TRP A 175 -6.57 1.87 22.77
C TRP A 175 -7.05 2.82 21.68
N LEU A 176 -6.66 4.11 21.72
CA LEU A 176 -7.14 5.14 20.80
C LEU A 176 -5.97 5.93 20.20
N TYR A 177 -5.98 6.03 18.88
CA TYR A 177 -5.09 6.90 18.13
C TYR A 177 -5.92 7.81 17.23
N LEU A 178 -5.64 9.12 17.28
CA LEU A 178 -6.29 10.13 16.45
C LEU A 178 -5.23 10.92 15.68
N ASP A 179 -5.49 11.17 14.40
CA ASP A 179 -4.72 12.14 13.64
C ASP A 179 -5.57 12.93 12.64
N ALA A 180 -5.02 14.04 12.17
CA ALA A 180 -5.58 14.85 11.12
C ALA A 180 -4.48 15.39 10.21
N ALA A 181 -4.81 15.64 8.95
CA ALA A 181 -3.91 16.26 7.99
C ALA A 181 -4.62 17.41 7.24
N LEU A 182 -3.88 18.46 6.95
CA LEU A 182 -4.28 19.63 6.17
C LEU A 182 -3.20 19.88 5.13
N TYR A 183 -3.51 19.77 3.84
CA TYR A 183 -2.48 19.77 2.81
C TYR A 183 -2.98 20.28 1.46
N GLN A 184 -2.07 20.76 0.62
CA GLN A 184 -2.34 20.96 -0.79
C GLN A 184 -2.25 19.61 -1.50
N ASP A 185 -3.31 19.19 -2.17
CA ASP A 185 -3.47 17.84 -2.69
C ASP A 185 -2.62 17.58 -3.94
N GLY A 186 -1.70 16.64 -3.84
CA GLY A 186 -0.76 16.30 -4.90
C GLY A 186 -1.40 15.60 -6.10
N TYR A 187 -2.54 14.91 -5.91
CA TYR A 187 -3.21 14.21 -7.02
C TYR A 187 -4.02 15.15 -7.91
N LEU A 188 -4.55 16.22 -7.33
CA LEU A 188 -5.38 17.20 -8.04
C LEU A 188 -4.61 18.43 -8.53
N GLY A 189 -3.37 18.60 -8.09
CA GLY A 189 -2.49 19.69 -8.48
C GLY A 189 -2.66 20.96 -7.66
N GLN A 190 -2.06 22.06 -8.14
CA GLN A 190 -1.94 23.29 -7.37
C GLN A 190 -3.29 23.98 -7.12
N GLY A 191 -3.42 24.61 -5.95
CA GLY A 191 -4.62 25.37 -5.56
C GLY A 191 -5.79 24.52 -5.08
N ARG A 192 -5.59 23.21 -4.90
CA ARG A 192 -6.55 22.26 -4.33
C ARG A 192 -6.04 21.83 -2.96
N TYR A 193 -6.88 21.92 -1.93
CA TYR A 193 -6.53 21.64 -0.54
C TYR A 193 -7.41 20.54 0.01
N SER A 194 -6.82 19.68 0.81
CA SER A 194 -7.44 18.51 1.39
C SER A 194 -7.31 18.54 2.90
N THR A 195 -8.34 18.05 3.57
CA THR A 195 -8.32 17.73 4.99
C THR A 195 -8.75 16.29 5.18
N ASP A 196 -8.04 15.56 6.02
CA ASP A 196 -8.39 14.19 6.42
C ASP A 196 -8.32 14.08 7.94
N LEU A 197 -9.27 13.36 8.53
CA LEU A 197 -9.29 13.03 9.95
C LEU A 197 -9.39 11.50 10.07
N ARG A 198 -8.50 10.91 10.87
CA ARG A 198 -8.44 9.48 11.12
C ARG A 198 -8.57 9.17 12.61
N ALA A 199 -9.28 8.07 12.90
CA ALA A 199 -9.32 7.45 14.21
C ALA A 199 -9.03 5.94 14.10
N ALA A 200 -8.22 5.41 15.01
CA ALA A 200 -7.95 3.98 15.14
C ALA A 200 -8.20 3.52 16.58
N PHE A 201 -8.87 2.39 16.71
CA PHE A 201 -9.28 1.76 17.96
C PHE A 201 -8.70 0.36 18.05
N ASN A 202 -7.95 0.08 19.12
CA ASN A 202 -7.33 -1.23 19.34
C ASN A 202 -7.81 -1.84 20.67
N PHE A 203 -8.73 -2.81 20.56
CA PHE A 203 -9.20 -3.62 21.68
C PHE A 203 -8.77 -5.08 21.51
N MET A 204 -8.87 -5.85 22.58
CA MET A 204 -8.62 -7.30 22.51
C MET A 204 -9.67 -7.96 21.62
N GLY A 205 -9.24 -8.63 20.56
CA GLY A 205 -10.12 -9.31 19.59
C GLY A 205 -10.90 -8.38 18.66
N PHE A 206 -10.81 -7.05 18.80
CA PHE A 206 -11.50 -6.10 17.92
C PHE A 206 -10.62 -4.89 17.61
N LYS A 207 -10.51 -4.58 16.32
CA LYS A 207 -9.75 -3.43 15.81
C LYS A 207 -10.60 -2.68 14.79
N ALA A 208 -10.54 -1.36 14.82
CA ALA A 208 -11.25 -0.52 13.89
C ALA A 208 -10.41 0.70 13.50
N GLU A 209 -10.29 0.99 12.21
CA GLU A 209 -9.72 2.23 11.69
C GLU A 209 -10.79 2.92 10.85
N THR A 210 -10.98 4.23 11.02
CA THR A 210 -11.93 5.00 10.20
C THR A 210 -11.33 6.34 9.86
N PHE A 211 -11.71 6.87 8.70
CA PHE A 211 -11.37 8.23 8.33
C PHE A 211 -12.49 8.91 7.56
N ALA A 212 -12.46 10.24 7.58
CA ALA A 212 -13.27 11.08 6.71
C ALA A 212 -12.43 12.28 6.25
N GLY A 213 -12.61 12.66 5.01
CA GLY A 213 -11.86 13.74 4.40
C GLY A 213 -12.62 14.48 3.31
N ALA A 214 -12.16 15.69 3.03
CA ALA A 214 -12.73 16.56 2.01
C ALA A 214 -11.63 17.33 1.28
N THR A 215 -11.87 17.62 0.01
CA THR A 215 -11.00 18.43 -0.85
C THR A 215 -11.75 19.64 -1.39
N PHE A 216 -11.13 20.82 -1.30
CA PHE A 216 -11.66 22.10 -1.73
C PHE A 216 -10.56 23.01 -2.31
N PRO A 217 -10.89 23.90 -3.25
CA PRO A 217 -12.09 23.82 -4.09
C PRO A 217 -12.05 22.53 -4.91
N GLU A 218 -13.16 21.85 -5.17
CA GLU A 218 -13.26 20.79 -6.19
C GLU A 218 -14.73 20.66 -6.58
N GLY A 219 -15.11 21.21 -7.74
CA GLY A 219 -16.52 21.50 -8.03
C GLY A 219 -17.12 22.56 -7.08
N ALA A 220 -18.46 22.61 -7.00
CA ALA A 220 -19.17 23.63 -6.23
C ALA A 220 -19.16 23.41 -4.71
N ILE A 221 -19.09 22.15 -4.26
CA ILE A 221 -19.16 21.78 -2.84
C ILE A 221 -18.03 20.84 -2.39
N GLY A 222 -16.96 20.70 -3.20
CA GLY A 222 -15.82 19.85 -2.87
C GLY A 222 -15.97 18.39 -3.31
N ALA A 223 -14.91 17.63 -3.09
CA ALA A 223 -14.87 16.17 -3.15
C ALA A 223 -14.77 15.60 -1.74
N TYR A 224 -15.38 14.45 -1.49
CA TYR A 224 -15.41 13.79 -0.19
C TYR A 224 -14.86 12.38 -0.30
N ARG A 225 -14.31 11.90 0.81
CA ARG A 225 -13.83 10.53 0.95
C ARG A 225 -14.00 10.08 2.39
N ALA A 226 -14.27 8.80 2.59
CA ALA A 226 -14.40 8.23 3.92
C ALA A 226 -14.25 6.71 3.85
N GLY A 227 -13.99 6.09 5.00
CA GLY A 227 -14.01 4.65 5.08
C GLY A 227 -13.88 4.10 6.48
N LEU A 228 -13.94 2.78 6.54
CA LEU A 228 -13.88 1.96 7.74
C LEU A 228 -13.14 0.66 7.41
N LEU A 229 -12.16 0.32 8.24
CA LEU A 229 -11.57 -1.00 8.35
C LEU A 229 -11.99 -1.58 9.70
N LEU A 230 -12.51 -2.80 9.69
CA LEU A 230 -12.88 -3.56 10.88
C LEU A 230 -12.15 -4.90 10.86
N TYR A 231 -11.61 -5.29 12.00
CA TYR A 231 -11.14 -6.64 12.23
C TYR A 231 -11.71 -7.17 13.54
N TYR A 232 -12.19 -8.41 13.49
CA TYR A 232 -12.73 -9.11 14.65
C TYR A 232 -12.20 -10.54 14.68
N ALA A 233 -11.62 -10.92 15.81
CA ALA A 233 -11.17 -12.28 16.09
C ALA A 233 -12.04 -12.88 17.21
N THR A 234 -12.62 -14.05 16.96
CA THR A 234 -13.48 -14.75 17.92
C THR A 234 -12.70 -15.39 19.07
N GLY A 235 -11.37 -15.52 18.91
CA GLY A 235 -10.48 -16.22 19.84
C GLY A 235 -10.48 -17.75 19.68
N THR A 236 -11.36 -18.31 18.84
CA THR A 236 -11.48 -19.76 18.61
C THR A 236 -11.39 -20.11 17.12
N GLY A 237 -10.42 -19.52 16.42
CA GLY A 237 -10.11 -19.84 15.02
C GLY A 237 -10.96 -19.12 13.96
N GLY A 238 -11.83 -18.19 14.33
CA GLY A 238 -12.59 -17.37 13.37
C GLY A 238 -12.14 -15.93 13.38
N GLU A 239 -11.84 -15.37 12.22
CA GLU A 239 -11.52 -13.95 12.05
C GLU A 239 -12.30 -13.34 10.90
N PHE A 240 -12.56 -12.04 10.98
CA PHE A 240 -13.25 -11.28 9.96
C PHE A 240 -12.52 -9.97 9.76
N LEU A 241 -12.10 -9.71 8.53
CA LEU A 241 -11.59 -8.42 8.09
C LEU A 241 -12.58 -7.81 7.09
N THR A 242 -12.94 -6.55 7.31
CA THR A 242 -13.76 -5.78 6.37
C THR A 242 -13.12 -4.44 6.15
N GLN A 243 -12.98 -4.01 4.90
CA GLN A 243 -12.60 -2.67 4.53
C GLN A 243 -13.65 -2.12 3.57
N ILE A 244 -14.30 -1.02 3.94
CA ILE A 244 -15.34 -0.39 3.14
C ILE A 244 -15.15 1.12 3.12
N GLY A 245 -15.31 1.74 1.97
CA GLY A 245 -15.32 3.19 1.91
C GLY A 245 -15.47 3.73 0.50
N VAL A 246 -15.48 5.04 0.43
CA VAL A 246 -15.58 5.83 -0.80
C VAL A 246 -14.27 6.57 -0.95
N PRO A 247 -13.38 6.14 -1.88
CA PRO A 247 -12.10 6.82 -2.10
C PRO A 247 -12.26 8.25 -2.60
N ARG A 248 -13.36 8.54 -3.33
CA ARG A 248 -13.67 9.86 -3.87
C ARG A 248 -15.13 9.96 -4.32
N TRP A 249 -15.82 11.02 -3.90
CA TRP A 249 -17.16 11.37 -4.34
C TRP A 249 -17.33 12.89 -4.50
N ARG A 250 -17.76 13.34 -5.69
CA ARG A 250 -18.14 14.74 -5.94
C ARG A 250 -19.65 14.82 -6.19
N PRO A 251 -20.46 15.20 -5.19
CA PRO A 251 -21.91 15.05 -5.28
C PRO A 251 -22.56 15.81 -6.46
N VAL A 252 -21.99 16.95 -6.84
CA VAL A 252 -22.52 17.81 -7.91
C VAL A 252 -22.10 17.31 -9.30
N ALA A 253 -20.89 16.76 -9.43
CA ALA A 253 -20.35 16.34 -10.73
C ALA A 253 -20.66 14.87 -11.02
N ASP A 254 -20.57 14.02 -10.00
CA ASP A 254 -20.71 12.57 -10.11
C ASP A 254 -22.15 12.11 -9.81
N GLY A 255 -22.94 12.93 -9.08
CA GLY A 255 -24.32 12.63 -8.72
C GLY A 255 -24.46 11.82 -7.41
N PRO A 256 -25.58 11.10 -7.22
CA PRO A 256 -25.77 10.19 -6.09
C PRO A 256 -24.73 9.09 -6.05
N LEU A 257 -24.32 8.66 -4.86
CA LEU A 257 -23.43 7.51 -4.69
C LEU A 257 -24.04 6.24 -5.31
N THR A 258 -23.21 5.52 -6.04
CA THR A 258 -23.50 4.23 -6.67
C THR A 258 -22.55 3.16 -6.11
N ILE A 259 -22.82 1.89 -6.42
CA ILE A 259 -21.93 0.79 -5.99
C ILE A 259 -20.52 0.92 -6.57
N ASP A 260 -20.38 1.53 -7.75
CA ASP A 260 -19.10 1.74 -8.42
C ASP A 260 -18.19 2.73 -7.66
N ASP A 261 -18.74 3.55 -6.76
CA ASP A 261 -17.96 4.50 -5.96
C ASP A 261 -17.31 3.87 -4.71
N PHE A 262 -17.71 2.64 -4.36
CA PHE A 262 -17.22 1.97 -3.17
C PHE A 262 -16.01 1.10 -3.46
N MET A 263 -15.02 1.16 -2.57
CA MET A 263 -14.07 0.09 -2.35
C MET A 263 -14.64 -0.80 -1.25
N PHE A 264 -14.82 -2.09 -1.52
CA PHE A 264 -15.33 -3.04 -0.53
C PHE A 264 -14.51 -4.32 -0.55
N LEU A 265 -13.85 -4.64 0.56
CA LEU A 265 -13.12 -5.88 0.79
C LEU A 265 -13.72 -6.58 2.01
N PHE A 266 -14.04 -7.86 1.89
CA PHE A 266 -14.51 -8.69 2.98
C PHE A 266 -13.77 -10.03 3.00
N GLU A 267 -13.21 -10.36 4.15
CA GLU A 267 -12.37 -11.52 4.39
C GLU A 267 -12.75 -12.26 5.68
N PRO A 268 -13.69 -13.21 5.63
CA PRO A 268 -13.80 -14.23 6.66
C PRO A 268 -12.62 -15.21 6.55
N ARG A 269 -11.99 -15.49 7.69
CA ARG A 269 -10.87 -16.42 7.85
C ARG A 269 -11.26 -17.47 8.87
N VAL A 270 -11.00 -18.72 8.55
CA VAL A 270 -11.24 -19.86 9.44
C VAL A 270 -9.96 -20.66 9.57
N ASP A 271 -9.41 -20.70 10.77
CA ASP A 271 -8.29 -21.53 11.15
C ASP A 271 -8.79 -22.85 11.76
N LEU A 272 -8.35 -23.96 11.16
CA LEU A 272 -8.64 -25.33 11.55
C LEU A 272 -7.37 -26.04 12.08
N GLY A 273 -6.34 -25.28 12.47
CA GLY A 273 -5.06 -25.73 12.99
C GLY A 273 -4.03 -25.98 11.87
N LEU A 274 -4.09 -27.14 11.23
CA LEU A 274 -3.14 -27.46 10.13
C LEU A 274 -3.54 -26.85 8.79
N LEU A 275 -4.79 -26.40 8.69
CA LEU A 275 -5.39 -25.84 7.49
C LEU A 275 -6.14 -24.56 7.86
N SER A 276 -5.98 -23.52 7.06
CA SER A 276 -6.77 -22.30 7.13
C SER A 276 -7.49 -22.08 5.80
N VAL A 277 -8.69 -21.52 5.89
CA VAL A 277 -9.51 -21.13 4.73
C VAL A 277 -9.77 -19.64 4.81
N ILE A 278 -9.39 -18.92 3.76
CA ILE A 278 -9.63 -17.49 3.62
C ILE A 278 -10.48 -17.28 2.36
N LEU A 279 -11.63 -16.65 2.53
CA LEU A 279 -12.44 -16.19 1.40
C LEU A 279 -12.29 -14.68 1.31
N THR A 280 -11.85 -14.15 0.19
CA THR A 280 -11.75 -12.72 -0.06
C THR A 280 -12.78 -12.33 -1.11
N LEU A 281 -13.65 -11.39 -0.80
CA LEU A 281 -14.52 -10.71 -1.75
C LEU A 281 -14.02 -9.27 -1.88
N PHE A 282 -13.62 -8.86 -3.07
CA PHE A 282 -13.15 -7.50 -3.34
C PHE A 282 -13.91 -6.86 -4.50
N TRP A 283 -14.54 -5.73 -4.22
CA TRP A 283 -15.20 -4.86 -5.19
C TRP A 283 -14.31 -3.64 -5.43
N HIS A 284 -13.94 -3.44 -6.70
CA HIS A 284 -13.02 -2.37 -7.09
C HIS A 284 -13.78 -1.06 -7.25
N PRO A 285 -13.25 0.06 -6.72
CA PRO A 285 -13.84 1.37 -6.93
C PRO A 285 -13.54 1.88 -8.35
N GLN A 286 -14.44 2.68 -8.91
CA GLN A 286 -14.23 3.41 -10.16
C GLN A 286 -13.15 4.49 -10.02
N TYR A 287 -12.93 5.00 -8.80
CA TYR A 287 -11.93 6.02 -8.51
C TYR A 287 -11.02 5.57 -7.37
N TYR A 288 -9.71 5.80 -7.53
CA TYR A 288 -8.72 5.58 -6.50
C TYR A 288 -7.66 6.68 -6.60
N HIS A 289 -7.23 7.23 -5.46
CA HIS A 289 -6.32 8.39 -5.42
C HIS A 289 -6.73 9.55 -6.35
N GLN A 290 -8.01 9.93 -6.32
CA GLN A 290 -8.60 11.01 -7.13
C GLN A 290 -8.60 10.78 -8.66
N ALA A 291 -8.14 9.62 -9.14
CA ALA A 291 -8.08 9.26 -10.56
C ALA A 291 -9.04 8.09 -10.89
N PRO A 292 -9.55 8.00 -12.13
CA PRO A 292 -10.32 6.83 -12.56
C PRO A 292 -9.43 5.59 -12.63
N THR A 293 -9.95 4.45 -12.19
CA THR A 293 -9.21 3.16 -12.15
C THR A 293 -9.31 2.39 -13.46
N GLY A 294 -10.40 2.57 -14.22
CA GLY A 294 -10.73 1.70 -15.35
C GLY A 294 -11.25 0.32 -14.92
N GLU A 295 -11.54 0.12 -13.63
CA GLU A 295 -11.97 -1.16 -13.06
C GLU A 295 -13.43 -1.12 -12.62
N ARG A 296 -14.27 -0.39 -13.36
CA ARG A 296 -15.68 -0.20 -12.99
C ARG A 296 -16.41 -1.54 -12.95
N GLY A 297 -17.12 -1.79 -11.85
CA GLY A 297 -17.85 -3.04 -11.63
C GLY A 297 -16.95 -4.29 -11.56
N ALA A 298 -15.63 -4.13 -11.46
CA ALA A 298 -14.73 -5.26 -11.32
C ALA A 298 -14.88 -5.88 -9.93
N THR A 299 -14.93 -7.21 -9.89
CA THR A 299 -15.08 -7.97 -8.64
C THR A 299 -14.14 -9.16 -8.64
N ASP A 300 -13.45 -9.39 -7.53
CA ASP A 300 -12.62 -10.55 -7.30
C ASP A 300 -13.19 -11.37 -6.13
N ILE A 301 -13.37 -12.67 -6.35
CA ILE A 301 -13.74 -13.65 -5.33
C ILE A 301 -12.63 -14.68 -5.27
N ILE A 302 -11.91 -14.71 -4.16
CA ILE A 302 -10.72 -15.55 -3.98
C ILE A 302 -10.99 -16.52 -2.83
N VAL A 303 -10.76 -17.81 -3.05
CA VAL A 303 -10.76 -18.84 -2.02
C VAL A 303 -9.34 -19.35 -1.88
N LYS A 304 -8.73 -19.10 -0.73
CA LYS A 304 -7.37 -19.51 -0.41
C LYS A 304 -7.39 -20.58 0.67
N LEU A 305 -6.86 -21.75 0.32
CA LEU A 305 -6.59 -22.85 1.24
C LEU A 305 -5.12 -22.77 1.61
N LEU A 306 -4.83 -22.55 2.89
CA LEU A 306 -3.48 -22.41 3.41
C LEU A 306 -3.16 -23.60 4.31
N ALA A 307 -2.12 -24.34 4.01
CA ALA A 307 -1.55 -25.30 4.93
C ALA A 307 -0.51 -24.60 5.80
N ARG A 308 -0.58 -24.84 7.11
CA ARG A 308 0.28 -24.24 8.14
C ARG A 308 0.05 -22.74 8.36
N ASP A 309 0.46 -22.26 9.54
CA ASP A 309 0.33 -20.86 9.89
C ASP A 309 1.51 -20.07 9.31
N ARG A 310 1.19 -19.03 8.53
CA ARG A 310 2.17 -18.15 7.88
C ARG A 310 2.99 -17.36 8.91
N GLU A 311 2.44 -17.05 10.08
CA GLU A 311 3.15 -16.26 11.09
C GLU A 311 4.06 -17.12 11.98
N ALA A 312 3.77 -18.42 12.11
CA ALA A 312 4.49 -19.31 13.02
C ALA A 312 5.53 -20.21 12.33
N ASP A 313 5.29 -20.61 11.08
CA ASP A 313 6.11 -21.61 10.39
C ASP A 313 7.10 -20.99 9.41
N SER A 314 8.27 -21.62 9.24
CA SER A 314 9.31 -21.16 8.29
C SER A 314 8.89 -21.32 6.81
N ALA A 315 7.82 -22.05 6.55
CA ALA A 315 7.28 -22.27 5.22
C ALA A 315 5.77 -22.52 5.32
N SER A 316 5.02 -21.83 4.48
CA SER A 316 3.58 -21.99 4.32
C SER A 316 3.24 -22.13 2.84
N GLY A 317 2.10 -22.72 2.51
CA GLY A 317 1.75 -22.92 1.10
C GLY A 317 0.34 -23.44 0.95
N GLY A 318 -0.12 -23.54 -0.29
CA GLY A 318 -1.49 -23.95 -0.51
C GLY A 318 -1.99 -23.74 -1.92
N LEU A 319 -3.30 -23.57 -2.03
CA LEU A 319 -4.00 -23.41 -3.29
C LEU A 319 -4.94 -22.21 -3.19
N GLU A 320 -4.85 -21.31 -4.17
CA GLU A 320 -5.74 -20.17 -4.31
C GLU A 320 -6.58 -20.32 -5.58
N THR A 321 -7.90 -20.20 -5.46
CA THR A 321 -8.81 -20.14 -6.60
C THR A 321 -9.41 -18.74 -6.66
N ALA A 322 -9.20 -18.03 -7.77
CA ALA A 322 -9.71 -16.68 -7.99
C ALA A 322 -10.73 -16.68 -9.13
N LEU A 323 -11.92 -16.13 -8.86
CA LEU A 323 -12.93 -15.76 -9.84
C LEU A 323 -12.86 -14.25 -10.00
N ARG A 324 -12.44 -13.78 -11.18
CA ARG A 324 -12.32 -12.36 -11.48
C ARG A 324 -13.36 -11.97 -12.51
N LEU A 325 -14.20 -11.00 -12.17
CA LEU A 325 -15.23 -10.44 -13.03
C LEU A 325 -14.76 -9.07 -13.51
N ARG A 326 -14.77 -8.85 -14.81
CA ARG A 326 -14.36 -7.59 -15.46
C ARG A 326 -15.42 -7.22 -16.52
N PRO A 327 -16.49 -6.50 -16.14
CA PRO A 327 -17.62 -6.24 -17.04
C PRO A 327 -17.25 -5.48 -18.32
N ASP A 328 -16.22 -4.64 -18.25
CA ASP A 328 -15.77 -3.80 -19.35
C ASP A 328 -14.76 -4.51 -20.28
N ASP A 329 -14.33 -5.74 -19.95
CA ASP A 329 -13.49 -6.58 -20.81
C ASP A 329 -14.34 -7.68 -21.44
N PRO A 330 -14.76 -7.55 -22.72
CA PRO A 330 -15.65 -8.51 -23.37
C PRO A 330 -14.98 -9.86 -23.63
N ASP A 331 -13.65 -9.90 -23.75
CA ASP A 331 -12.91 -11.14 -24.01
C ASP A 331 -12.56 -11.87 -22.71
N ARG A 332 -12.53 -11.15 -21.58
CA ARG A 332 -12.17 -11.68 -20.26
C ARG A 332 -13.17 -11.30 -19.17
N THR A 333 -14.46 -11.29 -19.51
CA THR A 333 -15.53 -10.88 -18.58
C THR A 333 -15.55 -11.71 -17.31
N LEU A 334 -15.27 -13.01 -17.42
CA LEU A 334 -15.03 -13.91 -16.30
C LEU A 334 -13.70 -14.61 -16.50
N ARG A 335 -12.82 -14.53 -15.51
CA ARG A 335 -11.57 -15.29 -15.45
C ARG A 335 -11.56 -16.19 -14.22
N VAL A 336 -11.19 -17.45 -14.41
CA VAL A 336 -11.02 -18.42 -13.33
C VAL A 336 -9.55 -18.83 -13.30
N VAL A 337 -8.88 -18.54 -12.19
CA VAL A 337 -7.46 -18.80 -12.00
C VAL A 337 -7.28 -19.73 -10.82
N VAL A 338 -6.50 -20.79 -10.99
CA VAL A 338 -6.11 -21.69 -9.90
C VAL A 338 -4.61 -21.57 -9.72
N SER A 339 -4.18 -21.28 -8.49
CA SER A 339 -2.82 -20.87 -8.19
C SER A 339 -2.26 -21.65 -7.01
N PRO A 340 -1.51 -22.75 -7.24
CA PRO A 340 -0.64 -23.28 -6.20
C PRO A 340 0.39 -22.22 -5.82
N PHE A 341 0.65 -22.09 -4.52
CA PHE A 341 1.65 -21.17 -4.00
C PHE A 341 2.44 -21.78 -2.84
N LEU A 342 3.66 -21.26 -2.66
CA LEU A 342 4.57 -21.58 -1.57
C LEU A 342 5.23 -20.28 -1.12
N THR A 343 5.19 -20.01 0.18
CA THR A 343 5.93 -18.93 0.80
C THR A 343 6.99 -19.51 1.73
N LEU A 344 8.24 -19.04 1.59
CA LEU A 344 9.33 -19.36 2.51
C LEU A 344 9.69 -18.13 3.33
N HIS A 345 9.77 -18.30 4.64
CA HIS A 345 10.07 -17.24 5.60
C HIS A 345 11.52 -17.37 6.07
N SER A 346 12.35 -16.36 5.81
CA SER A 346 13.75 -16.36 6.23
C SER A 346 14.23 -14.97 6.62
N LEU A 347 14.72 -14.80 7.86
CA LEU A 347 15.51 -13.64 8.30
C LEU A 347 14.94 -12.27 7.86
N GLY A 348 13.63 -12.05 8.05
CA GLY A 348 12.96 -10.79 7.69
C GLY A 348 12.62 -10.64 6.20
N VAL A 349 12.62 -11.74 5.45
CA VAL A 349 12.25 -11.79 4.02
C VAL A 349 11.30 -12.96 3.78
N ASP A 350 10.21 -12.67 3.06
CA ASP A 350 9.31 -13.64 2.47
C ASP A 350 9.71 -13.87 1.01
N TRP A 351 9.86 -15.14 0.62
CA TRP A 351 9.98 -15.58 -0.76
C TRP A 351 8.66 -16.19 -1.18
N ASP A 352 7.97 -15.56 -2.13
CA ASP A 352 6.67 -16.01 -2.62
C ASP A 352 6.83 -16.66 -4.00
N PHE A 353 6.44 -17.93 -4.12
CA PHE A 353 6.37 -18.65 -5.38
C PHE A 353 4.91 -18.93 -5.69
N LYS A 354 4.43 -18.53 -6.88
CA LYS A 354 3.05 -18.74 -7.31
C LYS A 354 3.01 -19.10 -8.78
N VAL A 355 2.13 -20.03 -9.15
CA VAL A 355 1.88 -20.36 -10.56
C VAL A 355 0.40 -20.18 -10.82
N ASN A 356 0.03 -19.17 -11.60
CA ASN A 356 -1.36 -18.99 -12.03
C ASN A 356 -1.64 -19.93 -13.20
N LEU A 357 -2.68 -20.75 -13.05
CA LEU A 357 -3.25 -21.56 -14.12
C LEU A 357 -4.59 -20.95 -14.53
N ASN A 358 -4.66 -20.37 -15.73
CA ASN A 358 -5.88 -19.78 -16.26
C ASN A 358 -6.79 -20.90 -16.78
N VAL A 359 -7.77 -21.28 -15.97
CA VAL A 359 -8.70 -22.37 -16.29
C VAL A 359 -9.82 -21.88 -17.21
N PHE A 360 -10.17 -20.59 -17.12
CA PHE A 360 -11.19 -19.97 -17.96
C PHE A 360 -10.92 -18.47 -18.16
N PRO A 361 -11.13 -17.90 -19.37
CA PRO A 361 -11.32 -18.63 -20.62
C PRO A 361 -10.06 -19.44 -20.95
N PHE A 362 -10.23 -20.63 -21.53
CA PHE A 362 -9.10 -21.48 -21.88
C PHE A 362 -8.42 -20.95 -23.15
N ALA A 363 -7.19 -20.45 -23.00
CA ALA A 363 -6.34 -20.03 -24.10
C ALA A 363 -4.93 -20.61 -23.88
N PRO A 364 -4.41 -21.46 -24.80
CA PRO A 364 -3.09 -22.07 -24.65
C PRO A 364 -1.95 -21.06 -24.43
N ASP A 365 -2.04 -19.90 -25.08
CA ASP A 365 -1.03 -18.84 -25.03
C ASP A 365 -1.09 -18.02 -23.73
N ASP A 366 -2.13 -18.19 -22.91
CA ASP A 366 -2.31 -17.53 -21.61
C ASP A 366 -2.61 -18.58 -20.53
N LEU A 367 -2.14 -19.83 -20.69
CA LEU A 367 -2.54 -20.91 -19.78
C LEU A 367 -1.81 -20.85 -18.44
N VAL A 368 -0.52 -20.51 -18.46
CA VAL A 368 0.37 -20.61 -17.30
C VAL A 368 1.17 -19.34 -17.16
N GLU A 369 1.24 -18.84 -15.93
CA GLU A 369 1.99 -17.68 -15.57
C GLU A 369 2.68 -17.92 -14.22
N GLY A 370 4.00 -17.76 -14.20
CA GLY A 370 4.81 -17.99 -13.00
C GLY A 370 5.21 -16.69 -12.32
N PHE A 371 5.24 -16.69 -11.00
CA PHE A 371 5.67 -15.57 -10.18
C PHE A 371 6.72 -16.03 -9.18
N VAL A 372 7.79 -15.24 -9.09
CA VAL A 372 8.76 -15.29 -7.99
C VAL A 372 8.82 -13.90 -7.39
N GLY A 373 8.34 -13.79 -6.17
CA GLY A 373 8.27 -12.56 -5.40
C GLY A 373 9.22 -12.58 -4.21
N PHE A 374 9.72 -11.41 -3.87
CA PHE A 374 10.52 -11.15 -2.69
C PHE A 374 9.92 -9.97 -1.97
N ARG A 375 9.71 -10.08 -0.65
CA ARG A 375 9.27 -8.95 0.15
C ARG A 375 9.89 -8.96 1.54
N THR A 376 10.20 -7.79 2.08
CA THR A 376 10.62 -7.64 3.48
C THR A 376 9.46 -7.88 4.44
N GLN A 377 9.74 -8.54 5.56
CA GLN A 377 8.82 -8.78 6.67
C GLN A 377 9.31 -7.96 7.89
N PHE A 378 8.42 -7.20 8.53
CA PHE A 378 8.72 -6.36 9.69
C PHE A 378 8.02 -6.84 10.95
#